data_AF-A0A969KEE6-F1
#
_entry.id   AF-A0A969KEE6-F1
#
_cell.length_a   1.000
_cell.length_b   1.000
_cell.length_c   1.000
_cell.angle_alpha   90.00
_cell.angle_beta   90.00
_cell.angle_gamma   90.00
#
_symmetry.space_group_name_H-M   'P 1'
#
loop_
_entity.id
_entity.type
_entity.pdbx_description
1 polymer ?
#
loop_
_entity_poly.entity_id
_entity_poly.type
_entity_poly.pdbx_seq_one_letter_code
_entity_poly.pdbx_strand_id
1 'polypeptide(L)'
;MEPIINIKRRLETVFSEPQADVLATVVGEVIRPIANDLSELKAIVRDLAIAQQRTEQRVGELALAQQRTEQRVEELALAQQRT
;
A
#
# COMPACT_ATOMS: atom_id res chain seq x y z
N MET A 1 -12.78 -17.60 -12.32
CA MET A 1 -13.40 -18.94 -12.32
C MET A 1 -12.39 -20.07 -12.28
N GLU A 2 -11.17 -19.91 -12.81
CA GLU A 2 -10.15 -20.98 -12.79
C GLU A 2 -9.80 -21.59 -11.42
N PRO A 3 -9.71 -20.84 -10.30
CA PRO A 3 -9.31 -21.44 -9.02
C PRO A 3 -10.34 -22.43 -8.47
N ILE A 4 -11.63 -22.13 -8.64
CA ILE A 4 -12.73 -22.96 -8.14
C ILE A 4 -12.84 -24.24 -8.97
N ILE A 5 -12.63 -24.16 -10.28
CA ILE A 5 -12.63 -25.33 -11.18
C ILE A 5 -11.50 -26.29 -10.80
N ASN A 6 -10.32 -25.76 -10.43
CA ASN A 6 -9.19 -26.58 -9.98
C ASN A 6 -9.46 -27.24 -8.62
N ILE A 7 -10.03 -26.50 -7.67
CA ILE A 7 -10.40 -27.03 -6.34
C ILE A 7 -11.47 -28.12 -6.45
N LYS A 8 -12.54 -27.87 -7.22
CA LYS A 8 -13.61 -28.85 -7.45
C LYS A 8 -13.08 -30.17 -8.01
N ARG A 9 -12.26 -30.11 -9.06
CA ARG A 9 -11.65 -31.31 -9.67
C ARG A 9 -10.79 -32.11 -8.69
N ARG A 10 -10.09 -31.43 -7.77
CA ARG A 10 -9.32 -32.10 -6.72
C ARG A 10 -10.22 -32.72 -5.66
N LEU A 11 -11.32 -32.06 -5.29
CA LEU A 11 -12.29 -32.60 -4.33
C LEU A 11 -13.01 -33.84 -4.87
N GLU A 12 -13.31 -33.88 -6.17
CA GLU A 12 -13.91 -35.04 -6.84
C GLU A 12 -13.05 -36.31 -6.78
N THR A 13 -11.76 -36.21 -6.45
CA THR A 13 -10.90 -37.39 -6.23
C THR A 13 -11.18 -38.13 -4.92
N VAL A 14 -11.88 -37.47 -3.98
CA VAL A 14 -12.16 -37.99 -2.63
C VAL A 14 -13.66 -37.97 -2.31
N PHE A 15 -14.39 -37.01 -2.87
CA PHE A 15 -15.81 -36.77 -2.61
C PHE A 15 -16.66 -36.96 -3.88
N SER A 16 -17.96 -37.23 -3.71
CA SER A 16 -18.87 -37.26 -4.85
C SER A 16 -19.03 -35.88 -5.48
N GLU A 17 -19.45 -35.83 -6.75
CA GLU A 17 -19.65 -34.56 -7.47
C GLU A 17 -20.54 -33.56 -6.70
N PRO A 18 -21.70 -33.95 -6.11
CA PRO A 18 -22.50 -33.02 -5.31
C PRO A 18 -21.78 -32.51 -4.06
N GLN A 19 -21.01 -33.37 -3.39
CA GLN A 19 -20.24 -32.99 -2.19
C GLN A 19 -19.08 -32.05 -2.53
N ALA A 20 -18.37 -32.32 -3.63
CA ALA A 20 -17.30 -31.48 -4.14
C ALA A 20 -17.80 -30.09 -4.55
N ASP A 21 -19.00 -30.01 -5.14
CA ASP A 21 -19.63 -28.76 -5.55
C ASP A 21 -20.02 -27.87 -4.36
N VAL A 22 -20.63 -28.45 -3.32
CA VAL A 22 -20.96 -27.74 -2.08
C VAL A 22 -19.68 -27.23 -1.39
N LEU A 23 -18.66 -28.08 -1.26
CA LEU A 23 -17.40 -27.69 -0.63
C LEU A 23 -16.66 -26.61 -1.43
N ALA A 24 -16.60 -26.73 -2.76
CA ALA A 24 -15.98 -25.72 -3.61
C ALA A 24 -16.69 -24.36 -3.52
N THR A 25 -18.02 -24.38 -3.39
CA THR A 25 -18.84 -23.19 -3.19
C THR A 25 -18.57 -22.53 -1.84
N VAL A 26 -18.65 -23.29 -0.73
CA VAL A 26 -18.38 -22.77 0.62
C VAL A 26 -16.96 -22.19 0.73
N VAL A 27 -15.97 -22.89 0.18
CA VAL A 27 -14.59 -22.39 0.14
C VAL A 27 -14.49 -21.10 -0.69
N GLY A 28 -15.19 -21.03 -1.82
CA GLY A 28 -15.27 -19.84 -2.65
C GLY A 28 -15.90 -18.65 -1.93
N GLU A 29 -16.97 -18.88 -1.14
CA GLU A 29 -17.65 -17.87 -0.34
C GLU A 29 -16.77 -17.33 0.78
N VAL A 30 -15.94 -18.17 1.41
CA VAL A 30 -15.01 -17.73 2.46
C VAL A 30 -13.80 -17.00 1.88
N ILE A 31 -13.22 -17.49 0.78
CA ILE A 31 -11.96 -16.95 0.24
C ILE A 31 -12.20 -15.65 -0.58
N ARG A 32 -13.34 -15.52 -1.25
CA ARG A 32 -13.59 -14.38 -2.17
C ARG A 32 -13.61 -13.02 -1.45
N PRO A 33 -14.29 -12.84 -0.31
CA PRO A 33 -14.22 -11.60 0.46
C PRO A 33 -12.78 -11.28 0.87
N ILE A 34 -12.05 -12.27 1.42
CA ILE A 34 -10.65 -12.10 1.84
C ILE A 34 -9.76 -11.65 0.68
N ALA A 35 -9.93 -12.23 -0.51
CA ALA A 35 -9.17 -11.85 -1.70
C ALA A 35 -9.48 -10.42 -2.17
N ASN A 36 -10.74 -9.99 -2.04
CA ASN A 36 -11.16 -8.62 -2.34
C ASN A 36 -10.54 -7.63 -1.33
N ASP A 37 -10.71 -7.90 -0.03
CA ASP A 37 -10.17 -7.07 1.06
C ASP A 37 -8.64 -6.94 0.94
N LEU A 38 -7.94 -8.03 0.62
CA LEU A 38 -6.51 -8.00 0.39
C LEU A 38 -6.11 -7.15 -0.82
N SER A 39 -6.93 -7.15 -1.87
CA SER A 39 -6.70 -6.33 -3.06
C SER A 39 -6.91 -4.84 -2.76
N GLU A 40 -7.94 -4.51 -1.99
CA GLU A 40 -8.20 -3.15 -1.51
C GLU A 40 -7.08 -2.67 -0.58
N LEU A 41 -6.66 -3.49 0.39
CA LEU A 41 -5.54 -3.18 1.27
C LEU A 41 -4.25 -2.91 0.49
N LYS A 42 -3.95 -3.71 -0.55
CA LYS A 42 -2.81 -3.48 -1.43
C LYS A 42 -2.89 -2.15 -2.17
N ALA A 43 -4.08 -1.71 -2.56
CA ALA A 43 -4.27 -0.41 -3.19
C ALA A 43 -4.03 0.72 -2.18
N ILE A 44 -4.64 0.64 -0.99
CA ILE A 44 -4.47 1.62 0.10
C ILE A 44 -2.99 1.77 0.48
N VAL A 45 -2.27 0.65 0.65
CA VAL A 45 -0.83 0.68 0.98
C VAL A 45 0.00 1.34 -0.12
N ARG A 46 -0.35 1.11 -1.38
CA ARG A 46 0.33 1.76 -2.52
C ARG A 46 0.10 3.27 -2.51
N ASP A 47 -1.14 3.70 -2.30
CA ASP A 47 -1.49 5.12 -2.27
C ASP A 47 -0.84 5.83 -1.08
N LEU A 48 -0.77 5.17 0.08
CA LEU A 48 -0.06 5.66 1.26
C LEU A 48 1.44 5.82 0.98
N ALA A 49 2.07 4.85 0.32
CA ALA A 49 3.49 4.94 -0.05
C ALA A 49 3.77 6.13 -0.99
N ILE A 50 2.88 6.39 -1.96
CA ILE A 50 2.98 7.55 -2.86
C ILE A 50 2.81 8.86 -2.08
N ALA A 51 1.82 8.93 -1.17
CA ALA A 51 1.60 10.10 -0.33
C ALA A 51 2.79 10.38 0.61
N GLN A 52 3.40 9.32 1.16
CA GLN A 52 4.59 9.39 2.00
C GLN A 52 5.78 9.93 1.20
N GLN A 53 6.04 9.42 -0.01
CA GLN A 53 7.12 9.91 -0.88
C GLN A 53 6.98 11.41 -1.18
N ARG A 54 5.76 11.88 -1.47
CA ARG A 54 5.50 13.32 -1.69
C ARG A 54 5.74 14.15 -0.44
N THR A 55 5.39 13.62 0.73
CA THR A 55 5.65 14.29 2.01
C THR A 55 7.15 14.39 2.27
N GLU A 56 7.90 13.31 2.06
CA GLU A 56 9.36 13.29 2.22
C GLU A 56 10.06 14.28 1.29
N GLN A 57 9.62 14.37 0.03
CA GLN A 57 10.13 15.37 -0.91
C GLN A 57 9.89 16.81 -0.38
N ARG A 58 8.66 17.12 0.04
CA ARG A 58 8.31 18.46 0.56
C ARG A 58 9.09 18.81 1.82
N VAL A 59 9.31 17.84 2.71
CA VAL A 59 10.12 18.03 3.92
C VAL A 59 11.58 18.31 3.54
N GLY A 60 12.13 17.60 2.54
CA GLY A 60 13.46 17.88 2.01
C GLY A 60 13.60 19.28 1.42
N GLU A 61 12.61 19.72 0.63
CA GLU A 61 12.56 21.08 0.07
C GLU A 61 12.50 22.15 1.18
N LEU A 62 11.70 21.93 2.23
CA LEU A 62 11.62 22.82 3.38
C LEU A 62 12.94 22.89 4.15
N ALA A 63 13.63 21.77 4.36
CA ALA A 63 14.94 21.74 5.02
C ALA A 63 15.98 22.55 4.25
N LEU A 64 16.01 22.43 2.92
CA LEU A 64 16.90 23.22 2.06
C LEU A 64 16.56 24.72 2.09
N ALA A 65 15.28 25.08 2.08
CA ALA A 65 14.84 26.47 2.21
C ALA A 65 15.20 27.07 3.58
N GLN A 66 15.08 26.26 4.65
CA GLN A 66 15.48 26.64 6.00
C GLN A 66 16.99 26.90 6.07
N GLN A 67 17.83 26.01 5.54
CA GLN A 67 19.29 26.19 5.50
C GLN A 67 19.69 27.50 4.79
N ARG A 68 19.07 27.81 3.64
CA ARG A 68 19.32 29.07 2.92
C ARG A 68 18.89 30.30 3.73
N THR A 69 17.80 30.18 4.49
CA THR A 69 17.31 31.25 5.36
C THR A 69 18.29 31.49 6.50
N GLU A 70 18.77 30.42 7.15
CA GLU A 70 19.77 30.48 8.22
C GLU A 70 21.07 31.15 7.74
N GLN A 71 21.58 30.76 6.57
CA GLN A 71 22.76 31.38 5.98
C GLN A 71 22.56 32.90 5.77
N ARG A 72 21.43 33.30 5.20
CA ARG A 72 21.12 34.72 4.96
C ARG A 72 20.99 35.52 6.27
N VAL A 73 20.43 34.91 7.31
CA VAL A 73 20.33 35.54 8.64
C VAL A 73 21.72 35.70 9.26
N GLU A 74 22.60 34.71 9.12
CA GLU A 74 23.99 34.80 9.58
C GLU A 74 24.76 35.91 8.85
N GLU A 75 24.64 35.97 7.52
CA GLU A 75 25.24 37.04 6.70
C GLU A 75 24.74 38.44 7.12
N LEU A 76 23.44 38.59 7.39
CA LEU A 76 22.86 39.84 7.89
C LEU A 76 23.39 40.21 9.27
N ALA A 77 23.51 39.23 10.19
CA ALA A 77 24.06 39.47 11.52
C ALA A 77 25.52 39.94 11.45
N LEU A 78 26.34 39.32 10.58
CA LEU A 78 27.73 39.74 10.35
C LEU A 78 27.83 41.14 9.75
N ALA A 79 26.91 41.52 8.84
CA ALA A 79 26.87 42.86 8.27
C ALA A 79 26.52 43.92 9.33
N GLN A 80 25.57 43.64 10.22
CA GLN A 80 25.17 44.53 11.32
C GLN A 80 26.29 44.73 12.36
N GLN A 81 27.16 43.75 12.58
CA GLN A 81 28.33 43.91 13.47
C GLN A 81 29.39 44.89 12.93
N ARG A 82 29.35 45.19 11.63
CA ARG A 82 30.33 46.06 10.95
C ARG A 82 29.86 47.51 10.81
N THR A 83 28.64 47.83 11.24
CA THR A 83 28.05 49.18 11.25
C THR A 83 28.01 49.73 12.66
#